data_AF-A0A6P0JRP4-F1
#
_entry.id   AF-A0A6P0JRP4-F1
#
_cell.length_a   1.000
_cell.length_b   1.000
_cell.length_c   1.000
_cell.angle_alpha   90.00
_cell.angle_beta   90.00
_cell.angle_gamma   90.00
#
_symmetry.space_group_name_H-M   'P 1'
#
loop_
_entity.id
_entity.type
_entity.pdbx_description
1 polymer ?
#
loop_
_entity_poly.entity_id
_entity_poly.type
_entity_poly.pdbx_seq_one_letter_code
_entity_poly.pdbx_strand_id
1 'polypeptide(L)'
;EGIHSLQIGDRNKVLMFESEDDATRYALMLEAQDFPAPSVEAFPAEEIAEFCQEAGYEAELIKTGELTLPPESNVEEPVWNPEGTSPPPSEKQPEKSDLSEDELEAKRRWLEGLL
;
A
#
# COMPACT_ATOMS: atom_id res chain seq x y z
N GLU A 1 3.29 -13.81 0.00
CA GLU A 1 4.20 -12.65 -0.07
C GLU A 1 3.38 -11.39 0.13
N GLY A 2 3.55 -10.67 1.24
CA GLY A 2 2.71 -9.50 1.52
C GLY A 2 3.23 -8.60 2.63
N ILE A 3 3.72 -7.41 2.26
CA ILE A 3 4.10 -6.31 3.16
C ILE A 3 2.86 -5.43 3.37
N HIS A 4 2.57 -5.03 4.60
CA HIS A 4 1.46 -4.11 4.94
C HIS A 4 1.98 -2.79 5.50
N SER A 5 1.40 -1.69 5.02
CA SER A 5 1.63 -0.34 5.54
C SER A 5 0.34 0.25 6.12
N LEU A 6 0.46 0.85 7.30
CA LEU A 6 -0.56 1.55 8.05
C LEU A 6 -0.39 3.08 8.00
N GLN A 7 -1.43 3.82 7.62
CA GLN A 7 -1.36 5.28 7.60
C GLN A 7 -1.69 5.91 8.96
N ILE A 8 -0.83 6.80 9.48
CA ILE A 8 -1.15 7.68 10.62
C ILE A 8 -0.96 9.14 10.16
N GLY A 9 -2.07 9.84 9.88
CA GLY A 9 -2.07 11.20 9.33
C GLY A 9 -2.01 11.23 7.79
N ASP A 10 -1.28 12.17 7.20
CA ASP A 10 -1.09 12.26 5.73
C ASP A 10 0.14 11.44 5.25
N ARG A 11 0.67 10.56 6.12
CA ARG A 11 1.89 9.80 5.89
C ARG A 11 1.67 8.32 6.20
N ASN A 12 1.94 7.50 5.20
CA ASN A 12 1.88 6.04 5.28
C ASN A 12 3.07 5.54 6.11
N LYS A 13 2.80 4.72 7.12
CA LYS A 13 3.78 4.12 8.02
C LYS A 13 3.80 2.60 7.85
N VAL A 14 4.97 1.98 7.73
CA VAL A 14 5.14 0.54 7.71
C VAL A 14 5.46 0.06 9.12
N LEU A 15 4.66 -0.89 9.62
CA LEU A 15 4.90 -1.51 10.92
C LEU A 15 5.66 -2.82 10.72
N MET A 16 6.78 -2.98 11.41
CA MET A 16 7.58 -4.20 11.47
C MET A 16 7.53 -4.75 12.88
N PHE A 17 7.48 -6.06 13.04
CA PHE A 17 7.42 -6.71 14.35
C PHE A 17 8.66 -7.59 14.56
N GLU A 18 9.30 -7.50 15.73
CA GLU A 18 10.38 -8.43 16.10
C GLU A 18 9.89 -9.86 16.33
N SER A 19 8.61 -10.01 16.68
CA SER A 19 7.98 -11.29 17.03
C SER A 19 6.83 -11.61 16.07
N GLU A 20 6.84 -12.83 15.54
CA GLU A 20 5.77 -13.38 14.70
C GLU A 20 4.42 -13.45 15.44
N ASP A 21 4.44 -13.72 16.75
CA ASP A 21 3.23 -13.77 17.58
C ASP A 21 2.56 -12.39 17.67
N ASP A 22 3.36 -11.33 17.81
CA ASP A 22 2.86 -9.97 17.87
C ASP A 22 2.29 -9.52 16.52
N ALA A 23 2.96 -9.89 15.42
CA ALA A 23 2.45 -9.65 14.06
C ALA A 23 1.13 -10.38 13.79
N THR A 24 1.03 -11.65 14.22
CA THR A 24 -0.19 -12.46 14.06
C THR A 24 -1.33 -11.90 14.88
N ARG A 25 -1.06 -11.47 16.12
CA ARG A 25 -2.05 -10.81 16.97
C ARG A 25 -2.55 -9.52 16.32
N TYR A 26 -1.64 -8.75 15.72
CA TYR A 26 -1.99 -7.53 15.01
C TYR A 26 -2.86 -7.80 13.76
N ALA A 27 -2.53 -8.83 12.99
CA ALA A 27 -3.32 -9.30 11.85
C ALA A 27 -4.77 -9.60 12.23
N LEU A 28 -4.98 -10.31 13.35
CA LEU A 28 -6.32 -10.61 13.85
C LEU A 28 -7.10 -9.34 14.24
N MET A 29 -6.42 -8.32 14.77
CA MET A 29 -7.07 -7.05 15.10
C MET A 29 -7.46 -6.24 13.85
N LEU A 30 -6.71 -6.38 12.76
CA LEU A 30 -7.07 -5.79 11.46
C LEU A 30 -8.31 -6.46 10.88
N GLU A 31 -8.34 -7.80 10.85
CA GLU A 31 -9.51 -8.56 10.39
C GLU A 31 -10.78 -8.23 11.18
N ALA A 32 -10.66 -8.07 12.50
CA ALA A 32 -11.79 -7.71 13.36
C ALA A 32 -12.36 -6.31 13.08
N GLN A 33 -11.60 -5.45 12.38
CA GLN A 33 -12.00 -4.10 11.98
C GLN A 33 -12.35 -4.03 10.49
N ASP A 34 -12.71 -5.16 9.87
CA ASP A 34 -13.07 -5.29 8.45
C ASP A 34 -11.94 -4.87 7.48
N PHE A 35 -10.67 -4.87 7.92
CA PHE A 35 -9.54 -4.77 7.01
C PHE A 35 -9.25 -6.12 6.33
N PRO A 36 -8.64 -6.11 5.13
CA PRO A 36 -8.16 -7.34 4.51
C PRO A 36 -7.19 -8.09 5.43
N ALA A 37 -7.36 -9.41 5.52
CA ALA A 37 -6.50 -10.29 6.30
C ALA A 37 -5.04 -10.21 5.81
N PRO A 38 -4.10 -9.73 6.65
CA PRO A 38 -2.71 -9.64 6.25
C PRO A 38 -1.98 -10.98 6.44
N SER A 39 -1.08 -11.31 5.51
CA SER A 39 -0.12 -12.41 5.67
C SER A 39 1.09 -11.96 6.50
N VAL A 40 1.47 -12.73 7.51
CA VAL A 40 2.69 -12.49 8.30
C VAL A 40 3.88 -13.14 7.61
N GLU A 41 4.93 -12.36 7.35
CA GLU A 41 6.15 -12.83 6.70
C GLU A 41 7.40 -12.22 7.30
N ALA A 42 8.47 -13.01 7.34
CA ALA A 42 9.76 -12.57 7.82
C ALA A 42 10.51 -11.79 6.73
N PHE A 43 10.89 -10.56 7.05
CA PHE A 43 11.68 -9.69 6.17
C PHE A 43 12.84 -9.05 6.94
N PRO A 44 14.01 -8.81 6.32
CA PRO A 44 15.07 -8.04 6.93
C PRO A 44 14.64 -6.59 7.14
N ALA A 45 14.72 -6.10 8.39
CA ALA A 45 14.29 -4.74 8.73
C ALA A 45 15.06 -3.65 7.96
N GLU A 46 16.32 -3.91 7.62
CA GLU A 46 17.16 -2.99 6.85
C GLU A 46 16.62 -2.77 5.43
N GLU A 47 16.16 -3.83 4.77
CA GLU A 47 15.56 -3.76 3.43
C GLU A 47 14.23 -2.99 3.44
N ILE A 48 13.40 -3.24 4.45
CA ILE A 48 12.13 -2.51 4.62
C ILE A 48 12.39 -1.02 4.91
N ALA A 49 13.39 -0.71 5.73
CA ALA A 49 13.74 0.66 6.05
C ALA A 49 14.26 1.43 4.81
N GLU A 50 15.09 0.79 3.98
CA GLU A 50 15.56 1.35 2.71
C GLU A 50 14.39 1.63 1.75
N PHE A 51 13.50 0.63 1.56
CA PHE A 51 12.30 0.79 0.74
C PHE A 51 11.42 1.95 1.23
N CYS A 52 11.20 2.06 2.54
CA CYS A 52 10.39 3.13 3.12
C CYS A 52 11.03 4.50 2.87
N GLN A 53 12.35 4.60 3.00
CA GLN A 53 13.07 5.85 2.75
C GLN A 53 12.93 6.31 1.30
N GLU A 54 13.03 5.40 0.33
CA GLU A 54 12.89 5.71 -1.10
C GLU A 54 11.46 6.06 -1.49
N ALA A 55 10.48 5.34 -0.92
CA ALA A 55 9.05 5.54 -1.21
C ALA A 55 8.39 6.69 -0.43
N GLY A 56 9.10 7.27 0.56
CA GLY A 56 8.58 8.35 1.41
C GLY A 56 7.67 7.88 2.55
N TYR A 57 7.76 6.60 2.91
CA TYR A 57 7.06 6.01 4.05
C TYR A 57 7.84 6.15 5.35
N GLU A 58 7.11 6.17 6.47
CA GLU A 58 7.72 6.06 7.80
C GLU A 58 7.83 4.59 8.19
N ALA A 59 8.93 4.15 8.80
CA ALA A 59 9.08 2.78 9.26
C ALA A 59 9.13 2.73 10.79
N GLU A 60 8.40 1.81 11.41
CA GLU A 60 8.37 1.63 12.86
C GLU A 60 8.59 0.16 13.22
N LEU A 61 9.56 -0.10 14.09
CA LEU A 61 9.86 -1.43 14.61
C LEU A 61 9.24 -1.61 15.99
N ILE A 62 8.26 -2.51 16.06
CA ILE A 62 7.55 -2.90 17.28
C ILE A 62 8.34 -4.00 17.97
N LYS A 63 8.72 -3.75 19.22
CA LYS A 63 9.48 -4.71 20.02
C LYS A 63 8.62 -5.87 20.49
N THR A 64 9.27 -6.98 20.79
CA THR A 64 8.57 -8.17 21.32
C THR A 64 7.75 -7.81 22.57
N GLY A 65 6.46 -8.13 22.55
CA GLY A 65 5.50 -7.87 23.63
C GLY A 65 4.95 -6.44 23.69
N GLU A 66 5.35 -5.58 22.77
CA GLU A 66 4.80 -4.23 22.66
C GLU A 66 3.40 -4.27 22.02
N LEU A 67 2.45 -3.56 22.63
CA LEU A 67 1.06 -3.53 22.16
C LEU A 67 0.86 -2.33 21.24
N THR A 68 0.61 -2.61 19.97
CA THR A 68 0.24 -1.60 18.98
C THR A 68 -1.17 -1.88 18.47
N LEU A 69 -2.00 -0.84 18.33
CA LEU A 69 -3.41 -0.94 17.94
C LEU A 69 -3.58 -0.50 16.48
N PRO A 70 -4.44 -1.16 15.70
CA PRO A 70 -4.76 -0.68 14.35
C PRO A 70 -5.64 0.58 14.40
N PRO A 71 -5.68 1.36 13.31
CA PRO A 71 -6.51 2.53 13.18
C PRO A 71 -7.97 2.09 13.13
N GLU A 72 -8.83 2.95 13.65
CA GLU A 72 -10.25 2.65 13.82
C GLU A 72 -11.05 2.73 12.50
N SER A 73 -10.43 3.10 11.38
CA SER A 73 -11.14 3.32 10.11
C SER A 73 -10.26 3.02 8.91
N ASN A 74 -10.85 2.36 7.90
CA ASN A 74 -10.25 2.15 6.59
C ASN A 74 -10.56 3.33 5.67
N VAL A 75 -9.71 3.58 4.66
CA VAL A 75 -9.98 4.57 3.60
C VAL A 75 -10.95 3.98 2.58
N GLU A 76 -11.92 4.77 2.11
CA GLU A 76 -12.96 4.30 1.17
C GLU A 76 -12.40 3.94 -0.21
N GLU A 77 -11.40 4.70 -0.69
CA GLU A 77 -10.71 4.45 -1.95
C GLU A 77 -9.19 4.41 -1.69
N PRO A 78 -8.54 3.24 -1.79
CA PRO A 78 -7.09 3.15 -1.69
C PRO A 78 -6.46 3.88 -2.88
N VAL A 79 -5.58 4.83 -2.60
CA VAL A 79 -4.85 5.63 -3.62
C VAL A 79 -3.85 4.79 -4.43
N TRP A 80 -3.68 3.52 -4.07
CA TRP A 80 -2.78 2.59 -4.75
C TRP A 80 -3.33 2.19 -6.13
N ASN A 81 -2.67 2.68 -7.20
CA ASN A 81 -2.93 2.25 -8.57
C ASN A 81 -1.90 1.16 -8.98
N PRO A 82 -2.31 -0.09 -9.23
CA PRO A 82 -1.41 -1.16 -9.66
C PRO A 82 -0.72 -0.88 -11.02
N GLU A 83 -1.16 0.14 -11.76
CA GLU A 83 -0.56 0.58 -13.03
C GLU A 83 0.52 1.67 -12.86
N GLY A 84 0.99 1.95 -11.64
CA GLY A 84 2.25 2.66 -11.43
C GLY A 84 2.24 4.15 -11.74
N THR A 85 1.15 4.86 -11.45
CA THR A 85 1.18 6.33 -11.38
C THR A 85 0.91 6.75 -9.95
N SER A 86 1.97 6.99 -9.17
CA SER A 86 1.87 7.75 -7.93
C SER A 86 1.27 9.11 -8.27
N PRO A 87 0.16 9.54 -7.65
CA PRO A 87 -0.35 10.88 -7.89
C PRO A 87 0.70 11.89 -7.40
N PRO A 88 1.06 12.90 -8.20
CA PRO A 88 1.91 13.98 -7.72
C PRO A 88 1.21 14.71 -6.55
N PRO A 89 1.97 15.27 -5.59
CA PRO A 89 1.40 15.93 -4.43
C PRO A 89 0.57 17.15 -4.88
N SER A 90 -0.75 16.99 -4.78
CA SER A 90 -1.83 17.98 -4.86
C SER A 90 -1.52 19.30 -5.56
N GLU A 91 -1.80 19.37 -6.87
CA GLU A 91 -2.20 20.60 -7.55
C GLU A 91 -3.47 20.34 -8.37
N LYS A 92 -4.60 20.80 -7.83
CA LYS A 92 -5.87 21.19 -8.49
C LYS A 92 -6.14 20.69 -9.94
N GLN A 93 -7.27 19.98 -10.08
CA GLN A 93 -8.17 19.83 -11.26
C GLN A 93 -7.76 18.80 -12.35
N PRO A 94 -8.63 18.47 -13.33
CA PRO A 94 -9.96 17.85 -13.20
C PRO A 94 -10.16 16.70 -14.25
N GLU A 95 -11.33 16.05 -14.18
CA GLU A 95 -12.01 15.31 -15.26
C GLU A 95 -11.51 13.91 -15.70
N LYS A 96 -12.51 13.04 -15.83
CA LYS A 96 -12.47 11.67 -16.32
C LYS A 96 -11.85 11.63 -17.72
N SER A 97 -10.84 10.80 -17.92
CA SER A 97 -10.38 10.45 -19.26
C SER A 97 -11.37 9.48 -19.90
N ASP A 98 -12.42 10.01 -20.51
CA ASP A 98 -13.13 9.34 -21.61
C ASP A 98 -12.18 9.30 -22.81
N LEU A 99 -11.34 8.25 -22.86
CA LEU A 99 -10.60 7.94 -24.08
C LEU A 99 -11.62 7.67 -25.18
N SER A 100 -11.56 8.45 -26.25
CA SER A 100 -12.48 8.32 -27.39
C SER A 100 -12.27 6.97 -28.06
N GLU A 101 -13.33 6.38 -28.64
CA GLU A 101 -13.27 5.08 -29.31
C GLU A 101 -12.15 5.03 -30.37
N ASP A 102 -11.88 6.15 -31.04
CA ASP A 102 -10.79 6.31 -32.00
C ASP A 102 -9.39 6.06 -31.39
N GLU A 103 -9.15 6.47 -30.14
CA GLU A 103 -7.85 6.27 -29.47
C GLU A 103 -7.65 4.82 -29.01
N LEU A 104 -8.75 4.14 -28.63
CA LEU A 104 -8.73 2.71 -28.33
C LEU A 104 -8.44 1.88 -29.57
N GLU A 105 -9.01 2.25 -30.71
CA GLU A 105 -8.77 1.56 -31.98
C GLU A 105 -7.32 1.75 -32.48
N ALA A 106 -6.76 2.95 -32.28
CA ALA A 106 -5.35 3.22 -32.58
C ALA A 106 -4.39 2.36 -31.72
N LYS A 107 -4.67 2.22 -30.41
CA LYS A 107 -3.87 1.36 -29.53
C LYS A 107 -3.97 -0.12 -29.90
N ARG A 108 -5.15 -0.61 -30.29
CA ARG A 108 -5.34 -2.01 -30.70
C ARG A 108 -4.49 -2.35 -31.91
N ARG A 109 -4.51 -1.49 -32.93
CA ARG A 109 -3.74 -1.66 -34.17
C ARG A 109 -2.24 -1.68 -33.96
N TRP A 110 -1.75 -0.89 -32.99
CA TRP A 110 -0.34 -0.87 -32.64
C TRP A 110 0.12 -2.19 -32.00
N LEU A 111 -0.70 -2.77 -31.12
CA LEU A 111 -0.42 -4.05 -30.46
C LEU A 111 -0.46 -5.24 -31.42
N GLU A 112 -1.32 -5.21 -32.43
CA GLU A 112 -1.41 -6.27 -33.46
C GLU A 112 -0.22 -6.28 -34.43
N GLY A 113 0.54 -5.18 -34.51
CA GLY A 113 1.76 -5.10 -35.33
C GLY A 113 3.03 -5.64 -34.65
N LEU A 114 2.94 -6.03 -33.38
CA LEU A 114 4.07 -6.45 -32.56
C LEU A 114 4.20 -7.98 -32.42
N LEU A 115 3.40 -8.77 -33.17
CA LEU A 115 3.38 -10.24 -33.15
C LEU A 115 3.86 -10.85 -34.48
#